data_AF-A0A0F7U0U9-F1
#
_entry.id   AF-A0A0F7U0U9-F1
#
_cell.length_a   1.000
_cell.length_b   1.000
_cell.length_c   1.000
_cell.angle_alpha   90.00
_cell.angle_beta   90.00
_cell.angle_gamma   90.00
#
_symmetry.space_group_name_H-M   'P 1'
#
loop_
_entity.id
_entity.type
_entity.pdbx_description
1 polymer ?
#
loop_
_entity_poly.entity_id
_entity_poly.type
_entity_poly.pdbx_seq_one_letter_code
_entity_poly.pdbx_strand_id
1 'polypeptide(L)'
;MEPNEPQSSDVQTVIVGRLGDFARDLTAMIETVKLGRLHITSDEYNSMETASLDLAKAVDNIVEEVKALGKRRKPAVVAEGQKLLSRAEFTKLELMASQEPRSQVLFVRNMQLFFNPPEESKLDSPAVQKRKQLTRERCERLRSLTPNKMILWAAAFAPSLWDSNLLQKSTFEFVVEFLEPGNSLQWSLP
;
A
#
# COMPACT_ATOMS: atom_id res chain seq x y z
N MET A 1 2.80 3.01 -33.48
CA MET A 1 2.15 1.76 -33.02
C MET A 1 2.48 1.67 -31.54
N GLU A 2 1.69 2.33 -30.71
CA GLU A 2 1.88 2.27 -29.25
C GLU A 2 1.42 0.89 -28.76
N PRO A 3 2.15 0.28 -27.81
CA PRO A 3 1.67 -0.94 -27.18
C PRO A 3 0.48 -0.58 -26.30
N ASN A 4 -0.69 -1.15 -26.63
CA ASN A 4 -1.87 -1.13 -25.76
C ASN A 4 -1.46 -1.64 -24.37
N GLU A 5 -1.42 -0.76 -23.39
CA GLU A 5 -1.38 -1.16 -21.99
C GLU A 5 -2.62 -2.04 -21.72
N PRO A 6 -2.46 -3.25 -21.17
CA PRO A 6 -3.61 -4.09 -20.84
C PRO A 6 -4.51 -3.35 -19.86
N GLN A 7 -5.79 -3.20 -20.21
CA GLN A 7 -6.78 -2.53 -19.36
C GLN A 7 -6.83 -3.19 -17.98
N SER A 8 -6.79 -2.39 -16.92
CA SER A 8 -6.76 -2.84 -15.51
C SER A 8 -7.83 -3.89 -15.15
N SER A 9 -8.97 -3.89 -15.85
CA SER A 9 -10.06 -4.88 -15.72
C SER A 9 -9.65 -6.29 -16.18
N ASP A 10 -8.84 -6.40 -17.23
CA ASP A 10 -8.38 -7.69 -17.76
C ASP A 10 -7.37 -8.35 -16.81
N VAL A 11 -6.47 -7.55 -16.24
CA VAL A 11 -5.46 -8.03 -15.28
C VAL A 11 -6.11 -8.56 -14.00
N GLN A 12 -7.13 -7.88 -13.47
CA GLN A 12 -7.85 -8.32 -12.28
C GLN A 12 -8.59 -9.64 -12.51
N THR A 13 -9.27 -9.77 -13.66
CA THR A 13 -9.99 -10.99 -14.05
C THR A 13 -9.03 -12.17 -14.22
N VAL A 14 -7.85 -11.91 -14.82
CA VAL A 14 -6.79 -12.92 -14.98
C VAL A 14 -6.23 -13.37 -13.64
N ILE A 15 -5.99 -12.47 -12.68
CA ILE A 15 -5.44 -12.82 -11.37
C ILE A 15 -6.45 -13.66 -10.56
N VAL A 16 -7.72 -13.27 -10.56
CA VAL A 16 -8.78 -14.01 -9.84
C VAL A 16 -8.96 -15.40 -10.45
N GLY A 17 -8.99 -15.50 -11.79
CA GLY A 17 -9.06 -16.78 -12.50
C GLY A 17 -7.89 -17.69 -12.16
N ARG A 18 -6.65 -17.18 -12.23
CA ARG A 18 -5.45 -17.95 -11.89
C ARG A 18 -5.44 -18.47 -10.45
N LEU A 19 -5.91 -17.67 -9.49
CA LEU A 19 -6.00 -18.12 -8.11
C LEU A 19 -7.02 -19.25 -7.93
N GLY A 20 -8.15 -19.17 -8.64
CA GLY A 20 -9.15 -20.24 -8.68
C GLY A 20 -8.65 -21.52 -9.35
N ASP A 21 -7.91 -21.40 -10.46
CA ASP A 21 -7.29 -22.52 -11.16
C ASP A 21 -6.26 -23.21 -10.27
N PHE A 22 -5.37 -22.43 -9.66
CA PHE A 22 -4.37 -22.94 -8.73
C PHE A 22 -4.97 -23.68 -7.53
N ALA A 23 -6.06 -23.17 -6.96
CA ALA A 23 -6.77 -23.86 -5.88
C ALA A 23 -7.35 -25.22 -6.31
N ARG A 24 -7.84 -25.32 -7.56
CA ARG A 24 -8.31 -26.59 -8.13
C ARG A 24 -7.17 -27.56 -8.36
N ASP A 25 -6.04 -27.09 -8.91
CA ASP A 25 -4.85 -27.91 -9.12
C ASP A 25 -4.29 -28.46 -7.81
N LEU A 26 -4.25 -27.63 -6.76
CA LEU A 26 -3.85 -28.07 -5.41
C LEU A 26 -4.79 -29.15 -4.86
N THR A 27 -6.10 -29.00 -5.08
CA THR A 27 -7.08 -30.00 -4.65
C THR A 27 -6.85 -31.34 -5.35
N ALA A 28 -6.61 -31.33 -6.66
CA ALA A 28 -6.30 -32.54 -7.44
C ALA A 28 -4.97 -33.17 -7.02
N MET A 29 -3.96 -32.37 -6.69
CA MET A 29 -2.68 -32.86 -6.17
C MET A 29 -2.85 -33.55 -4.82
N ILE A 30 -3.65 -32.97 -3.91
CA ILE A 30 -3.98 -33.58 -2.61
C ILE A 30 -4.67 -34.94 -2.81
N GLU A 31 -5.59 -35.06 -3.76
CA GLU A 31 -6.22 -36.34 -4.09
C GLU A 31 -5.22 -37.37 -4.61
N THR A 32 -4.29 -36.94 -5.48
CA THR A 32 -3.21 -37.79 -6.01
C THR A 32 -2.28 -38.29 -4.90
N VAL A 33 -1.94 -37.44 -3.92
CA VAL A 33 -1.12 -37.84 -2.77
C VAL A 33 -1.87 -38.81 -1.85
N LYS A 34 -3.18 -38.61 -1.65
CA LYS A 34 -4.01 -39.47 -0.78
C LYS A 34 -4.29 -40.85 -1.37
N LEU A 35 -4.56 -40.90 -2.68
CA LEU A 35 -5.06 -42.09 -3.36
C LEU A 35 -4.00 -42.78 -4.23
N GLY A 36 -2.93 -42.06 -4.58
CA GLY A 36 -1.86 -42.58 -5.42
C GLY A 36 -0.98 -43.58 -4.67
N ARG A 37 -0.68 -44.70 -5.33
CA ARG A 37 0.39 -45.61 -4.88
C ARG A 37 1.76 -45.04 -5.28
N LEU A 38 2.12 -43.93 -4.64
CA LEU A 38 3.35 -43.20 -4.92
C LEU A 38 4.54 -43.97 -4.35
N HIS A 39 5.54 -44.27 -5.19
CA HIS A 39 6.82 -44.79 -4.75
C HIS A 39 7.78 -43.61 -4.63
N ILE A 40 7.78 -42.98 -3.46
CA ILE A 40 8.56 -41.77 -3.18
C ILE A 40 9.80 -42.15 -2.36
N THR A 41 10.96 -41.67 -2.76
CA THR A 41 12.19 -41.80 -1.97
C THR A 41 12.17 -40.87 -0.75
N SER A 42 13.07 -41.11 0.22
CA SER A 42 13.17 -40.23 1.41
C SER A 42 13.50 -38.78 1.03
N ASP A 43 14.35 -38.55 0.03
CA ASP A 43 14.77 -37.21 -0.38
C ASP A 43 13.64 -36.47 -1.11
N GLU A 44 12.88 -37.18 -1.95
CA GLU A 44 11.68 -36.63 -2.61
C GLU A 44 10.58 -36.31 -1.60
N TYR A 45 10.40 -37.14 -0.56
CA TYR A 45 9.46 -36.86 0.53
C TYR A 45 9.84 -35.60 1.30
N ASN A 46 11.10 -35.46 1.72
CA ASN A 46 11.58 -34.28 2.44
C ASN A 46 11.47 -32.99 1.58
N SER A 47 11.72 -33.11 0.28
CA SER A 47 11.54 -32.01 -0.68
C SER A 47 10.07 -31.60 -0.79
N MET A 48 9.16 -32.58 -0.85
CA MET A 48 7.71 -32.34 -0.87
C MET A 48 7.21 -31.72 0.43
N GLU A 49 7.71 -32.16 1.58
CA GLU A 49 7.41 -31.56 2.88
C GLU A 49 7.85 -30.09 2.93
N THR A 50 9.09 -29.79 2.53
CA THR A 50 9.61 -28.42 2.46
C THR A 50 8.76 -27.53 1.55
N ALA A 51 8.46 -28.01 0.34
CA ALA A 51 7.61 -27.29 -0.61
C ALA A 51 6.20 -27.02 -0.05
N SER A 52 5.64 -27.96 0.73
CA SER A 52 4.33 -27.78 1.36
C SER A 52 4.33 -26.68 2.44
N LEU A 53 5.42 -26.54 3.21
CA LEU A 53 5.59 -25.50 4.21
C LEU A 53 5.75 -24.12 3.56
N ASP A 54 6.56 -24.03 2.50
CA ASP A 54 6.71 -22.80 1.73
C ASP A 54 5.41 -22.37 1.07
N LEU A 55 4.64 -23.33 0.53
CA LEU A 55 3.31 -23.08 -0.02
C LEU A 55 2.35 -22.55 1.06
N ALA A 56 2.31 -23.16 2.25
CA ALA A 56 1.45 -22.70 3.34
C ALA A 56 1.75 -21.23 3.70
N LYS A 57 3.04 -20.88 3.82
CA LYS A 57 3.47 -19.50 4.06
C LYS A 57 3.05 -18.55 2.96
N ALA A 58 3.17 -18.96 1.69
CA ALA A 58 2.74 -18.14 0.56
C ALA A 58 1.22 -17.93 0.54
N VAL A 59 0.44 -18.96 0.87
CA VAL A 59 -1.03 -18.88 0.99
C VAL A 59 -1.42 -17.91 2.11
N ASP A 60 -0.79 -17.98 3.27
CA ASP A 60 -1.05 -17.05 4.38
C ASP A 60 -0.81 -15.60 3.96
N ASN A 61 0.29 -15.33 3.26
CA ASN A 61 0.58 -13.99 2.72
C ASN A 61 -0.49 -13.52 1.74
N ILE A 62 -0.94 -14.37 0.81
CA ILE A 62 -2.00 -14.02 -0.15
C ILE A 62 -3.30 -13.72 0.61
N VAL A 63 -3.66 -14.53 1.60
CA VAL A 63 -4.87 -14.33 2.40
C VAL A 63 -4.84 -12.98 3.11
N GLU A 64 -3.71 -12.62 3.72
CA GLU A 64 -3.57 -11.33 4.38
C GLU A 64 -3.60 -10.15 3.40
N GLU A 65 -2.99 -10.26 2.23
CA GLU A 65 -3.04 -9.22 1.19
C GLU A 65 -4.46 -9.04 0.62
N VAL A 66 -5.18 -10.12 0.36
CA VAL A 66 -6.58 -10.06 -0.11
C VAL A 66 -7.47 -9.40 0.95
N LYS A 67 -7.30 -9.73 2.24
CA LYS A 67 -8.02 -9.05 3.33
C LYS A 67 -7.67 -7.57 3.40
N ALA A 68 -6.39 -7.23 3.29
CA ALA A 68 -5.93 -5.84 3.32
C ALA A 68 -6.50 -5.04 2.14
N LEU A 69 -6.50 -5.62 0.93
CA LEU A 69 -7.12 -5.05 -0.26
C LEU A 69 -8.62 -4.83 -0.03
N GLY A 70 -9.33 -5.84 0.47
CA GLY A 70 -10.76 -5.74 0.80
C GLY A 70 -11.06 -4.59 1.77
N LYS A 71 -10.20 -4.36 2.77
CA LYS A 71 -10.32 -3.21 3.68
C LYS A 71 -10.13 -1.87 2.94
N ARG A 72 -9.17 -1.77 2.02
CA ARG A 72 -8.92 -0.55 1.21
C ARG A 72 -10.01 -0.27 0.18
N ARG A 73 -10.75 -1.28 -0.27
CA ARG A 73 -11.80 -1.16 -1.30
C ARG A 73 -13.22 -1.01 -0.75
N LYS A 74 -13.39 -0.89 0.58
CA LYS A 74 -14.71 -0.60 1.18
C LYS A 74 -15.29 0.71 0.63
N PRO A 75 -16.60 0.80 0.33
CA PRO A 75 -17.20 1.99 -0.27
C PRO A 75 -16.91 3.30 0.48
N ALA A 76 -16.96 3.28 1.81
CA ALA A 76 -16.64 4.45 2.64
C ALA A 76 -15.18 4.89 2.50
N VAL A 77 -14.24 3.92 2.46
CA VAL A 77 -12.81 4.17 2.29
C VAL A 77 -12.53 4.74 0.90
N VAL A 78 -13.15 4.16 -0.14
CA VAL A 78 -13.01 4.65 -1.52
C VAL A 78 -13.56 6.07 -1.65
N ALA A 79 -14.75 6.34 -1.10
CA ALA A 79 -15.36 7.67 -1.18
C ALA A 79 -14.54 8.75 -0.45
N GLU A 80 -14.02 8.45 0.75
CA GLU A 80 -13.13 9.35 1.48
C GLU A 80 -11.79 9.54 0.78
N GLY A 81 -11.18 8.44 0.33
CA GLY A 81 -9.92 8.44 -0.40
C GLY A 81 -10.00 9.24 -1.70
N GLN A 82 -11.08 9.08 -2.48
CA GLN A 82 -11.30 9.87 -3.70
C GLN A 82 -11.39 11.37 -3.42
N LYS A 83 -12.04 11.80 -2.33
CA LYS A 83 -12.06 13.23 -1.94
C LYS A 83 -10.66 13.76 -1.67
N LEU A 84 -9.81 12.97 -1.01
CA LEU A 84 -8.41 13.32 -0.74
C LEU A 84 -7.57 13.35 -2.02
N LEU A 85 -7.79 12.40 -2.93
CA LEU A 85 -7.11 12.36 -4.23
C LEU A 85 -7.50 13.57 -5.11
N SER A 86 -8.78 13.95 -5.17
CA SER A 86 -9.21 15.16 -5.88
C SER A 86 -8.55 16.43 -5.33
N ARG A 87 -8.35 16.50 -4.00
CA ARG A 87 -7.62 17.59 -3.37
C ARG A 87 -6.14 17.58 -3.77
N ALA A 88 -5.49 16.42 -3.75
CA ALA A 88 -4.11 16.31 -4.21
C ALA A 88 -3.96 16.69 -5.68
N GLU A 89 -4.89 16.29 -6.53
CA GLU A 89 -4.90 16.66 -7.95
C GLU A 89 -4.99 18.17 -8.13
N PHE A 90 -5.88 18.82 -7.39
CA PHE A 90 -5.98 20.28 -7.39
C PHE A 90 -4.67 20.94 -6.93
N THR A 91 -4.08 20.49 -5.82
CA THR A 91 -2.79 21.00 -5.34
C THR A 91 -1.65 20.76 -6.33
N LYS A 92 -1.66 19.63 -7.06
CA LYS A 92 -0.69 19.33 -8.11
C LYS A 92 -0.78 20.37 -9.23
N LEU A 93 -1.98 20.69 -9.70
CA LEU A 93 -2.18 21.70 -10.74
C LEU A 93 -1.71 23.09 -10.28
N GLU A 94 -2.00 23.45 -9.02
CA GLU A 94 -1.49 24.70 -8.43
C GLU A 94 0.04 24.71 -8.41
N LEU A 95 0.67 23.65 -7.88
CA LEU A 95 2.13 23.51 -7.82
C LEU A 95 2.79 23.62 -9.19
N MET A 96 2.21 22.99 -10.21
CA MET A 96 2.74 23.03 -11.58
C MET A 96 2.64 24.44 -12.17
N ALA A 97 1.59 25.19 -11.84
CA ALA A 97 1.37 26.55 -12.33
C ALA A 97 2.25 27.59 -11.62
N SER A 98 2.40 27.50 -10.29
CA SER A 98 3.17 28.47 -9.49
C SER A 98 4.65 28.10 -9.31
N GLN A 99 5.01 26.83 -9.54
CA GLN A 99 6.31 26.25 -9.14
C GLN A 99 6.58 26.31 -7.62
N GLU A 100 5.58 26.67 -6.82
CA GLU A 100 5.69 26.83 -5.37
C GLU A 100 4.48 26.27 -4.63
N PRO A 101 4.66 25.62 -3.46
CA PRO A 101 3.53 25.20 -2.64
C PRO A 101 2.69 26.39 -2.21
N ARG A 102 1.37 26.29 -2.39
CA ARG A 102 0.41 27.32 -1.95
C ARG A 102 0.58 27.72 -0.48
N SER A 103 1.05 26.80 0.36
CA SER A 103 1.44 27.08 1.74
C SER A 103 2.81 26.48 2.05
N GLN A 104 3.84 27.33 1.96
CA GLN A 104 5.20 26.95 2.32
C GLN A 104 5.30 26.48 3.79
N VAL A 105 4.56 27.12 4.70
CA VAL A 105 4.52 26.74 6.12
C VAL A 105 4.00 25.32 6.31
N LEU A 106 2.91 24.96 5.62
CA LEU A 106 2.35 23.61 5.67
C LEU A 106 3.32 22.59 5.07
N PHE A 107 3.89 22.91 3.91
CA PHE A 107 4.83 22.04 3.22
C PHE A 107 6.04 21.71 4.08
N VAL A 108 6.72 22.74 4.62
CA VAL A 108 7.89 22.57 5.49
C VAL A 108 7.53 21.77 6.75
N ARG A 109 6.37 22.04 7.36
CA ARG A 109 5.92 21.30 8.55
C ARG A 109 5.73 19.80 8.27
N ASN A 110 5.14 19.45 7.13
CA ASN A 110 5.00 18.05 6.72
C ASN A 110 6.36 17.40 6.48
N MET A 111 7.24 18.06 5.72
CA MET A 111 8.59 17.56 5.46
C MET A 111 9.36 17.31 6.77
N GLN A 112 9.35 18.29 7.68
CA GLN A 112 9.96 18.12 9.00
C GLN A 112 9.38 16.93 9.77
N LEU A 113 8.05 16.74 9.74
CA LEU A 113 7.40 15.63 10.42
C LEU A 113 7.76 14.27 9.83
N PHE A 114 7.93 14.15 8.51
CA PHE A 114 8.31 12.90 7.85
C PHE A 114 9.68 12.40 8.29
N PHE A 115 10.64 13.33 8.40
CA PHE A 115 12.03 13.02 8.75
C PHE A 115 12.30 13.06 10.25
N ASN A 116 11.48 13.77 11.03
CA ASN A 116 11.59 13.87 12.48
C ASN A 116 10.25 13.54 13.15
N PRO A 117 9.76 12.29 13.05
CA PRO A 117 8.53 11.89 13.70
C PRO A 117 8.68 11.93 15.23
N PRO A 118 7.59 12.12 16.00
CA PRO A 118 7.67 12.19 17.45
C PRO A 118 8.19 10.89 18.08
N GLU A 119 9.10 11.03 19.03
CA GLU A 119 9.61 9.92 19.84
C GLU A 119 8.66 9.57 20.97
N GLU A 120 8.58 8.28 21.29
CA GLU A 120 7.84 7.78 22.45
C GLU A 120 8.57 8.16 23.74
N SER A 121 7.81 8.64 24.72
CA SER A 121 8.31 8.90 26.06
C SER A 121 7.74 7.89 27.04
N LYS A 122 8.55 7.49 28.02
CA LYS A 122 8.07 6.70 29.16
C LYS A 122 7.03 7.43 30.02
N LEU A 123 6.95 8.76 29.87
CA LEU A 123 5.96 9.62 30.55
C LEU A 123 4.66 9.76 29.76
N ASP A 124 4.63 9.33 28.49
CA ASP A 124 3.41 9.35 27.70
C ASP A 124 2.42 8.31 28.22
N SER A 125 1.12 8.64 28.16
CA SER A 125 0.09 7.62 28.39
C SER A 125 0.13 6.55 27.29
N PRO A 126 -0.36 5.32 27.55
CA PRO A 126 -0.40 4.27 26.53
C PRO A 126 -1.09 4.69 25.23
N ALA A 127 -2.15 5.51 25.32
CA ALA A 127 -2.84 6.05 24.15
C ALA A 127 -1.96 7.02 23.34
N VAL A 128 -1.15 7.84 24.02
CA VAL A 128 -0.23 8.77 23.36
C VAL A 128 0.94 8.03 22.72
N GLN A 129 1.50 7.01 23.39
CA GLN A 129 2.55 6.15 22.82
C GLN A 129 2.05 5.48 21.54
N LYS A 130 0.87 4.86 21.58
CA LYS A 130 0.24 4.23 20.41
C LYS A 130 0.04 5.22 19.26
N ARG A 131 -0.41 6.44 19.55
CA ARG A 131 -0.56 7.49 18.51
C ARG A 131 0.78 7.85 17.89
N LYS A 132 1.83 8.07 18.71
CA LYS A 132 3.17 8.39 18.21
C LYS A 132 3.76 7.26 17.35
N GLN A 133 3.57 6.01 17.77
CA GLN A 133 3.95 4.83 16.99
C GLN A 133 3.26 4.83 15.62
N LEU A 134 1.93 5.00 15.57
CA LEU A 134 1.19 5.05 14.31
C LEU A 134 1.58 6.23 13.42
N THR A 135 1.85 7.40 14.00
CA THR A 135 2.40 8.55 13.25
C THR A 135 3.77 8.22 12.66
N ARG A 136 4.63 7.53 13.41
CA ARG A 136 5.96 7.09 12.93
C ARG A 136 5.85 6.11 11.77
N GLU A 137 4.99 5.09 11.88
CA GLU A 137 4.70 4.14 10.80
C GLU A 137 4.24 4.86 9.52
N ARG A 138 3.36 5.87 9.66
CA ARG A 138 2.94 6.68 8.50
C ARG A 138 4.09 7.49 7.91
N CYS A 139 4.93 8.10 8.74
CA CYS A 139 6.08 8.87 8.27
C CYS A 139 7.09 7.97 7.54
N GLU A 140 7.35 6.77 8.06
CA GLU A 140 8.15 5.74 7.37
C GLU A 140 7.55 5.37 6.03
N ARG A 141 6.23 5.13 5.98
CA ARG A 141 5.54 4.83 4.73
C ARG A 141 5.65 5.98 3.72
N LEU A 142 5.48 7.23 4.14
CA LEU A 142 5.61 8.40 3.27
C LEU A 142 7.04 8.59 2.75
N ARG A 143 8.06 8.34 3.59
CA ARG A 143 9.47 8.37 3.18
C ARG A 143 9.84 7.28 2.18
N SER A 144 9.12 6.16 2.17
CA SER A 144 9.31 5.08 1.19
C SER A 144 8.74 5.39 -0.21
N LEU A 145 8.01 6.50 -0.36
CA LEU A 145 7.43 6.89 -1.65
C LEU A 145 8.48 7.50 -2.57
N THR A 146 8.14 7.59 -3.86
CA THR A 146 8.94 8.38 -4.80
C THR A 146 8.96 9.85 -4.35
N PRO A 147 10.06 10.59 -4.60
CA PRO A 147 10.18 11.99 -4.17
C PRO A 147 8.98 12.85 -4.59
N ASN A 148 8.48 12.68 -5.80
CA ASN A 148 7.33 13.45 -6.29
C ASN A 148 6.03 13.13 -5.55
N LYS A 149 5.77 11.85 -5.22
CA LYS A 149 4.60 11.48 -4.39
C LYS A 149 4.71 12.07 -2.98
N MET A 150 5.91 12.02 -2.38
CA MET A 150 6.16 12.60 -1.06
C MET A 150 5.97 14.13 -1.06
N ILE A 151 6.50 14.83 -2.06
CA ILE A 151 6.35 16.28 -2.19
C ILE A 151 4.88 16.66 -2.39
N LEU A 152 4.17 15.95 -3.29
CA LEU A 152 2.75 16.19 -3.51
C LEU A 152 1.94 15.98 -2.23
N TRP A 153 2.20 14.90 -1.48
CA TRP A 153 1.57 14.68 -0.18
C TRP A 153 1.83 15.84 0.79
N ALA A 154 3.10 16.24 0.93
CA ALA A 154 3.52 17.31 1.83
C ALA A 154 2.84 18.65 1.49
N ALA A 155 2.56 18.92 0.22
CA ALA A 155 1.86 20.13 -0.20
C ALA A 155 0.33 20.02 -0.02
N ALA A 156 -0.26 18.85 -0.26
CA ALA A 156 -1.71 18.68 -0.32
C ALA A 156 -2.37 18.53 1.06
N PHE A 157 -1.71 17.85 2.00
CA PHE A 157 -2.36 17.34 3.21
C PHE A 157 -1.71 17.86 4.49
N ALA A 158 -2.40 18.72 5.24
CA ALA A 158 -1.96 19.12 6.57
C ALA A 158 -1.81 17.91 7.51
N PRO A 159 -0.86 17.92 8.47
CA PRO A 159 -0.70 16.82 9.44
C PRO A 159 -2.00 16.42 10.16
N SER A 160 -2.86 17.39 10.46
CA SER A 160 -4.15 17.15 11.11
C SER A 160 -5.13 16.34 10.25
N LEU A 161 -4.95 16.28 8.93
CA LEU A 161 -5.81 15.50 8.03
C LEU A 161 -5.40 14.04 7.96
N TRP A 162 -4.14 13.72 8.23
CA TRP A 162 -3.61 12.36 8.19
C TRP A 162 -3.04 11.92 9.55
N ASP A 163 -3.51 12.55 10.63
CA ASP A 163 -3.29 12.07 12.00
C ASP A 163 -3.91 10.67 12.17
N SER A 164 -3.26 9.81 12.97
CA SER A 164 -3.67 8.41 13.15
C SER A 164 -5.03 8.22 13.79
N ASN A 165 -5.53 9.23 14.52
CA ASN A 165 -6.85 9.19 15.14
C ASN A 165 -7.97 9.64 14.19
N LEU A 166 -7.63 10.38 13.14
CA LEU A 166 -8.61 11.00 12.24
C LEU A 166 -8.73 10.22 10.93
N LEU A 167 -7.61 9.94 10.27
CA LEU A 167 -7.63 9.20 9.02
C LEU A 167 -7.47 7.71 9.32
N GLN A 168 -8.37 6.87 8.82
CA GLN A 168 -8.23 5.43 8.99
C GLN A 168 -7.03 4.89 8.21
N LYS A 169 -6.36 3.84 8.73
CA LYS A 169 -5.21 3.21 8.05
C LYS A 169 -5.55 2.76 6.62
N SER A 170 -6.75 2.20 6.41
CA SER A 170 -7.20 1.79 5.08
C SER A 170 -7.35 2.96 4.11
N THR A 171 -7.86 4.11 4.57
CA THR A 171 -7.96 5.33 3.74
C THR A 171 -6.59 5.92 3.46
N PHE A 172 -5.71 5.96 4.45
CA PHE A 172 -4.32 6.38 4.27
C PHE A 172 -3.60 5.55 3.19
N GLU A 173 -3.62 4.22 3.31
CA GLU A 173 -2.99 3.33 2.32
C GLU A 173 -3.65 3.45 0.94
N PHE A 174 -4.97 3.61 0.87
CA PHE A 174 -5.67 3.85 -0.40
C PHE A 174 -5.16 5.12 -1.09
N VAL A 175 -5.02 6.23 -0.36
CA VAL A 175 -4.51 7.49 -0.95
C VAL A 175 -3.05 7.31 -1.37
N VAL A 176 -2.21 6.69 -0.55
CA VAL A 176 -0.81 6.42 -0.90
C VAL A 176 -0.69 5.58 -2.18
N GLU A 177 -1.52 4.55 -2.32
CA GLU A 177 -1.56 3.65 -3.48
C GLU A 177 -1.86 4.41 -4.78
N PHE A 178 -2.85 5.30 -4.76
CA PHE A 178 -3.37 5.99 -5.95
C PHE A 178 -2.93 7.45 -6.09
N LEU A 179 -2.02 7.93 -5.25
CA LEU A 179 -1.50 9.28 -5.36
C LEU A 179 -0.64 9.37 -6.62
N GLU A 180 -1.10 10.08 -7.64
CA GLU A 180 -0.40 10.22 -8.91
C GLU A 180 0.28 11.60 -9.02
N PRO A 181 1.62 11.67 -8.96
CA PRO A 181 2.34 12.94 -8.99
C PRO A 181 2.48 13.52 -10.41
N GLY A 182 2.11 12.77 -11.45
CA GLY A 182 2.37 13.10 -12.85
C GLY A 182 3.81 12.76 -13.29
N ASN A 183 4.00 12.59 -14.60
CA ASN A 183 5.24 12.06 -15.20
C ASN A 183 6.48 12.94 -15.02
N SER A 184 6.33 14.17 -14.55
CA SER A 184 7.46 14.98 -14.09
C SER A 184 6.92 16.27 -13.48
N LEU A 185 6.84 16.32 -12.15
CA LEU A 185 7.09 17.59 -11.46
C LEU A 185 8.55 17.95 -11.80
N GLN A 186 8.78 18.62 -12.93
CA GLN A 186 10.07 19.20 -13.25
C GLN A 186 10.22 20.40 -12.33
N TRP A 187 10.81 20.15 -11.16
CA TRP A 187 11.23 21.22 -10.27
C TRP A 187 12.31 22.00 -11.01
N SER A 188 11.98 23.21 -11.46
CA SER A 188 13.02 24.12 -11.94
C SER A 188 13.89 24.46 -10.74
N LEU A 189 15.10 23.88 -10.69
CA LEU A 189 16.11 24.32 -9.75
C LEU A 189 16.46 25.78 -10.07
N PRO A 190 16.54 26.67 -9.07
CA PRO A 190 17.02 28.03 -9.27
C PRO A 190 18.49 28.06 -9.72
#